data_AF-A0A067FZ51-F1
#
_entry.id   AF-A0A067FZ51-F1
#
_cell.length_a   1.000
_cell.length_b   1.000
_cell.length_c   1.000
_cell.angle_alpha   90.00
_cell.angle_beta   90.00
_cell.angle_gamma   90.00
#
_symmetry.space_group_name_H-M   'P 1'
#
loop_
_entity.id
_entity.type
_entity.pdbx_description
1 polymer ?
#
loop_
_entity_poly.entity_id
_entity_poly.type
_entity_poly.pdbx_seq_one_letter_code
_entity_poly.pdbx_strand_id
1 'polypeptide(L)'
;TPTIYFRKQLRQKKEKKEKKKKESMEDYCRTSSKSSWPELVGVKGEVAAEIIMRENGKVVAIIVKEGFEVTMDYRCDRVWVWVDHHGIVKYTPRIG
;
A
#
# COMPACT_ATOMS: atom_id res chain seq x y z
N THR A 1 -3.53 27.89 35.37
CA THR A 1 -2.05 27.99 35.36
C THR A 1 -1.52 27.88 33.94
N PRO A 2 -0.43 28.56 33.60
CA PRO A 2 0.15 28.58 32.24
C PRO A 2 0.42 27.19 31.65
N THR A 3 0.61 26.18 32.52
CA THR A 3 0.88 24.78 32.17
C THR A 3 -0.28 24.07 31.47
N ILE A 4 -1.54 24.36 31.82
CA ILE A 4 -2.70 23.72 31.14
C ILE A 4 -2.86 24.26 29.72
N TYR A 5 -2.63 25.56 29.53
CA TYR A 5 -2.68 26.19 28.21
C TYR A 5 -1.58 25.66 27.29
N PHE A 6 -0.34 25.55 27.80
CA PHE A 6 0.78 25.00 27.04
C PHE A 6 0.54 23.53 26.63
N ARG A 7 0.00 22.70 27.55
CA ARG A 7 -0.39 21.31 27.22
C ARG A 7 -1.50 21.26 26.17
N LYS A 8 -2.50 22.14 26.25
CA LYS A 8 -3.55 22.25 25.21
C LYS A 8 -2.96 22.63 23.85
N GLN A 9 -2.03 23.59 23.79
CA GLN A 9 -1.36 23.97 22.54
C GLN A 9 -0.50 22.83 21.96
N LEU A 10 0.24 22.09 22.79
CA LEU A 10 1.02 20.92 22.36
C LEU A 10 0.13 19.81 21.82
N ARG A 11 -1.04 19.56 22.44
CA ARG A 11 -2.03 18.59 21.96
C ARG A 11 -2.58 18.99 20.60
N GLN A 12 -3.00 20.25 20.44
CA GLN A 12 -3.49 20.76 19.16
C GLN A 12 -2.43 20.72 18.05
N LYS A 13 -1.15 20.99 18.38
CA LYS A 13 -0.04 20.83 17.42
C LYS A 13 0.16 19.38 17.00
N LYS A 14 0.07 18.42 17.92
CA LYS A 14 0.13 16.99 17.61
C LYS A 14 -1.05 16.55 16.71
N GLU A 15 -2.27 16.90 17.10
CA GLU A 15 -3.50 16.58 16.35
C GLU A 15 -3.45 17.16 14.92
N LYS A 16 -3.00 18.42 14.74
CA LYS A 16 -2.80 19.02 13.41
C LYS A 16 -1.75 18.29 12.57
N LYS A 17 -0.65 17.85 13.19
CA LYS A 17 0.41 17.10 12.49
C LYS A 17 -0.09 15.74 12.02
N GLU A 18 -0.88 15.06 12.86
CA GLU A 18 -1.47 13.76 12.56
C GLU A 18 -2.55 13.86 11.47
N LYS A 19 -3.39 14.90 11.52
CA LYS A 19 -4.39 15.18 10.48
C LYS A 19 -3.75 15.48 9.12
N LYS A 20 -2.70 16.31 9.10
CA LYS A 20 -1.95 16.61 7.87
C LYS A 20 -1.26 15.36 7.28
N LYS A 21 -0.78 14.46 8.14
CA LYS A 21 -0.20 13.17 7.70
C LYS A 21 -1.25 12.27 7.07
N LYS A 22 -2.47 12.22 7.63
CA LYS A 22 -3.59 11.47 7.09
C LYS A 22 -4.04 12.00 5.72
N GLU A 23 -4.21 13.32 5.60
CA GLU A 23 -4.56 13.98 4.33
C GLU A 23 -3.51 13.72 3.22
N SER A 24 -2.21 13.72 3.55
CA SER A 24 -1.15 13.42 2.57
C SER A 24 -1.13 11.96 2.09
N MET A 25 -1.57 11.02 2.91
CA MET A 25 -1.62 9.59 2.54
C MET A 25 -2.83 9.30 1.65
N GLU A 26 -3.96 9.95 1.90
CA GLU A 26 -5.19 9.80 1.09
C GLU A 26 -5.00 10.34 -0.33
N ASP A 27 -4.21 11.41 -0.51
CA ASP A 27 -3.85 11.94 -1.84
C ASP A 27 -2.88 11.02 -2.60
N TYR A 28 -1.97 10.34 -1.89
CA TYR A 28 -1.04 9.37 -2.49
C TYR A 28 -1.79 8.20 -3.15
N CYS A 29 -2.85 7.72 -2.51
CA CYS A 29 -3.73 6.68 -3.05
C CYS A 29 -4.54 7.13 -4.27
N ARG A 30 -4.93 8.41 -4.31
CA ARG A 30 -5.78 8.95 -5.37
C ARG A 30 -4.97 9.28 -6.64
N THR A 31 -3.67 9.49 -6.51
CA THR A 31 -2.77 9.89 -7.61
C THR A 31 -1.95 8.74 -8.22
N SER A 32 -2.21 7.48 -7.81
CA SER A 32 -1.57 6.31 -8.42
C SER A 32 -2.17 6.06 -9.81
N SER A 33 -1.34 6.15 -10.84
CA SER A 33 -1.74 6.05 -12.26
C SER A 33 -2.35 4.68 -12.62
N LYS A 34 -1.92 3.61 -11.94
CA LYS A 34 -2.44 2.25 -12.14
C LYS A 34 -2.52 1.52 -10.80
N SER A 35 -3.67 0.92 -10.52
CA SER A 35 -4.00 0.32 -9.22
C SER A 35 -4.33 -1.17 -9.28
N SER A 36 -4.42 -1.75 -10.48
CA SER A 36 -4.71 -3.17 -10.70
C SER A 36 -4.06 -3.68 -11.98
N TRP A 37 -3.74 -4.98 -12.00
CA TRP A 37 -3.00 -5.65 -13.08
C TRP A 37 -3.65 -6.99 -13.50
N PRO A 38 -4.86 -6.97 -14.09
CA PRO A 38 -5.53 -8.21 -14.52
C PRO A 38 -4.73 -9.01 -15.57
N GLU A 39 -3.88 -8.36 -16.36
CA GLU A 39 -3.06 -8.96 -17.41
C GLU A 39 -1.91 -9.83 -16.87
N LEU A 40 -1.56 -9.70 -15.59
CA LEU A 40 -0.46 -10.45 -14.99
C LEU A 40 -0.90 -11.81 -14.43
N VAL A 41 -2.20 -12.11 -14.44
CA VAL A 41 -2.69 -13.44 -14.05
C VAL A 41 -2.17 -14.48 -15.03
N GLY A 42 -1.55 -15.54 -14.51
CA GLY A 42 -0.88 -16.56 -15.31
C GLY A 42 0.60 -16.30 -15.61
N VAL A 43 1.14 -15.13 -15.22
CA VAL A 43 2.56 -14.81 -15.35
C VAL A 43 3.33 -15.29 -14.11
N LYS A 44 4.65 -15.52 -14.23
CA LYS A 44 5.50 -15.78 -13.06
C LYS A 44 5.47 -14.59 -12.10
N GLY A 45 5.37 -14.86 -10.80
CA GLY A 45 5.27 -13.84 -9.76
C GLY A 45 6.42 -12.84 -9.74
N GLU A 46 7.65 -13.30 -9.99
CA GLU A 46 8.84 -12.43 -10.09
C GLU A 46 8.72 -11.42 -11.23
N VAL A 47 8.34 -11.91 -12.42
CA VAL A 47 8.12 -11.07 -13.59
C VAL A 47 6.95 -10.11 -13.37
N ALA A 48 5.88 -10.58 -12.74
CA ALA A 48 4.74 -9.74 -12.40
C ALA A 48 5.13 -8.62 -11.42
N ALA A 49 5.95 -8.93 -10.41
CA ALA A 49 6.43 -7.94 -9.45
C ALA A 49 7.28 -6.86 -10.13
N GLU A 50 8.18 -7.23 -11.04
CA GLU A 50 8.96 -6.28 -11.84
C GLU A 50 8.09 -5.39 -12.72
N ILE A 51 7.08 -5.95 -13.39
CA ILE A 51 6.16 -5.17 -14.23
C ILE A 51 5.37 -4.16 -13.38
N ILE A 52 4.86 -4.57 -12.22
CA ILE A 52 4.11 -3.69 -11.31
C ILE A 52 4.99 -2.53 -10.84
N MET A 53 6.20 -2.80 -10.38
CA MET A 53 7.13 -1.75 -9.93
C MET A 53 7.54 -0.82 -11.08
N ARG A 54 7.65 -1.35 -12.31
CA ARG A 54 7.98 -0.57 -13.50
C ARG A 54 6.82 0.34 -13.93
N GLU A 55 5.60 -0.16 -13.93
CA GLU A 55 4.42 0.61 -14.34
C GLU A 55 3.97 1.59 -13.27
N ASN A 56 4.18 1.26 -12.00
CA ASN A 56 3.88 2.13 -10.88
C ASN A 56 5.04 2.11 -9.86
N GLY A 57 6.03 2.98 -10.07
CA GLY A 57 7.18 3.13 -9.18
C GLY A 57 6.88 3.67 -7.77
N LYS A 58 5.60 3.95 -7.46
CA LYS A 58 5.14 4.34 -6.12
C LYS A 58 4.75 3.14 -5.25
N VAL A 59 4.62 1.95 -5.84
CA VAL A 59 4.18 0.74 -5.11
C VAL A 59 5.29 -0.30 -5.03
N VAL A 60 5.22 -1.10 -3.97
CA VAL A 60 6.07 -2.27 -3.74
C VAL A 60 5.22 -3.51 -3.96
N ALA A 61 5.62 -4.33 -4.93
CA ALA A 61 5.01 -5.64 -5.15
C ALA A 61 5.63 -6.68 -4.21
N ILE A 62 4.77 -7.38 -3.46
CA ILE A 62 5.19 -8.43 -2.53
C ILE A 62 4.56 -9.75 -2.97
N ILE A 63 5.41 -10.73 -3.23
CA ILE A 63 4.99 -12.08 -3.65
C ILE A 63 4.56 -12.86 -2.42
N VAL A 64 3.35 -13.40 -2.47
CA VAL A 64 2.76 -14.20 -1.38
C VAL A 64 2.26 -15.50 -1.96
N LYS A 65 2.64 -16.61 -1.33
CA LYS A 65 2.14 -17.93 -1.71
C LYS A 65 0.69 -18.09 -1.26
N GLU A 66 -0.10 -18.77 -2.08
CA GLU A 66 -1.47 -19.11 -1.72
C GLU A 66 -1.54 -19.84 -0.38
N GLY A 67 -2.51 -19.45 0.46
CA GLY A 67 -2.72 -20.01 1.80
C GLY A 67 -1.97 -19.32 2.93
N PHE A 68 -1.12 -18.33 2.64
CA PHE A 68 -0.49 -17.51 3.67
C PHE A 68 -1.41 -16.37 4.11
N GLU A 69 -1.45 -16.13 5.42
CA GLU A 69 -2.14 -14.97 5.98
C GLU A 69 -1.28 -13.71 5.82
N VAL A 70 -1.91 -12.66 5.30
CA VAL A 70 -1.30 -11.32 5.16
C VAL A 70 -1.97 -10.34 6.12
N THR A 71 -1.28 -9.24 6.40
CA THR A 71 -1.86 -8.17 7.21
C THR A 71 -3.08 -7.57 6.50
N MET A 72 -4.19 -7.39 7.23
CA MET A 72 -5.43 -6.81 6.72
C MET A 72 -5.42 -5.27 6.70
N ASP A 73 -4.25 -4.64 6.85
CA ASP A 73 -4.11 -3.19 6.76
C ASP A 73 -4.20 -2.74 5.30
N TYR A 74 -4.92 -1.66 5.00
CA TYR A 74 -4.99 -1.14 3.63
C TYR A 74 -3.85 -0.15 3.37
N ARG A 75 -3.00 -0.47 2.40
CA ARG A 75 -1.80 0.30 2.04
C ARG A 75 -1.74 0.61 0.55
N CYS A 76 -1.58 1.89 0.24
CA CYS A 76 -1.53 2.36 -1.14
C CYS A 76 -0.16 2.22 -1.81
N ASP A 77 0.87 1.94 -1.01
CA ASP A 77 2.24 1.70 -1.45
C ASP A 77 2.55 0.21 -1.61
N ARG A 78 1.55 -0.67 -1.46
CA ARG A 78 1.74 -2.12 -1.50
C ARG A 78 0.79 -2.79 -2.49
N VAL A 79 1.31 -3.81 -3.18
CA VAL A 79 0.55 -4.71 -4.03
C VAL A 79 0.87 -6.15 -3.65
N TRP A 80 -0.17 -6.92 -3.31
CA TRP A 80 -0.04 -8.35 -3.07
C TRP A 80 -0.08 -9.13 -4.39
N VAL A 81 0.98 -9.88 -4.67
CA VAL A 81 1.09 -10.77 -5.83
C VAL A 81 0.92 -12.20 -5.34
N TRP A 82 -0.31 -12.72 -5.46
CA TRP A 82 -0.64 -14.07 -5.02
C TRP A 82 -0.21 -15.10 -6.04
N VAL A 83 0.70 -15.96 -5.64
CA VAL A 83 1.25 -17.03 -6.48
C VAL A 83 0.80 -18.41 -6.00
N ASP A 84 0.61 -19.31 -6.96
CA ASP A 84 0.41 -20.73 -6.70
C ASP A 84 1.71 -21.45 -6.30
N HIS A 85 1.65 -22.77 -6.19
CA HIS A 85 2.82 -23.60 -5.84
C HIS A 85 3.89 -23.63 -6.93
N HIS A 86 3.54 -23.26 -8.17
CA HIS A 86 4.45 -23.14 -9.31
C HIS A 86 5.02 -21.72 -9.46
N GLY A 87 4.67 -20.79 -8.56
CA GLY A 87 5.10 -19.40 -8.63
C GLY A 87 4.37 -18.58 -9.70
N ILE A 88 3.19 -19.05 -10.15
CA ILE A 88 2.35 -18.38 -11.13
C ILE A 88 1.29 -17.56 -10.44
N VAL A 89 1.08 -16.32 -10.91
CA VAL A 89 0.08 -15.41 -10.36
C VAL A 89 -1.31 -15.98 -10.59
N LYS A 90 -2.02 -16.26 -9.49
CA LYS A 90 -3.36 -16.84 -9.51
C LYS A 90 -4.46 -15.79 -9.44
N TYR A 91 -4.22 -14.73 -8.68
CA TYR A 91 -5.19 -13.64 -8.48
C TYR A 91 -4.68 -12.33 -9.05
N THR A 92 -5.60 -11.51 -9.52
CA THR A 92 -5.30 -10.17 -10.03
C THR A 92 -4.61 -9.33 -8.95
N PRO A 93 -3.34 -8.92 -9.17
CA PRO A 93 -2.65 -8.03 -8.25
C PRO A 93 -3.36 -6.67 -8.21
N ARG A 94 -3.57 -6.17 -6.99
CA ARG A 94 -4.19 -4.87 -6.73
C ARG A 94 -3.53 -4.19 -5.55
N ILE A 95 -3.61 -2.86 -5.52
CA ILE A 95 -3.15 -2.07 -4.39
C ILE A 95 -3.97 -2.39 -3.13
N GLY A 96 -3.29 -2.64 -2.00
CA GLY A 96 -3.90 -3.03 -0.74
C GLY A 96 -2.92 -3.42 0.37
#